data_AF-A0A1J3HL28-F1
#
_entry.id   AF-A0A1J3HL28-F1
#
_cell.length_a   1.000
_cell.length_b   1.000
_cell.length_c   1.000
_cell.angle_alpha   90.00
_cell.angle_beta   90.00
_cell.angle_gamma   90.00
#
_symmetry.space_group_name_H-M   'P 1'
#
loop_
_entity.id
_entity.type
_entity.pdbx_description
1 polymer ?
#
loop_
_entity_poly.entity_id
_entity_poly.type
_entity_poly.pdbx_seq_one_letter_code
_entity_poly.pdbx_strand_id
1 'polypeptide(L)'
;PLTRKSLSGFVVLLGNSPIAWKTKKQQTVSRSSAEAEYRAMGFTVKELKWNRALLSCFGIQHEDPIVLFCDSQAALHIAENPV
;
A
#
# COMPACT_ATOMS: atom_id res chain seq x y z
N PRO A 1 5.95 9.37 -20.19
CA PRO A 1 7.10 8.79 -20.94
C PRO A 1 8.50 9.32 -20.53
N LEU A 2 8.63 10.48 -19.87
CA LEU A 2 9.92 11.15 -19.60
C LEU A 2 10.73 10.60 -18.41
N THR A 3 10.07 9.93 -17.47
CA THR A 3 10.73 9.24 -16.36
C THR A 3 10.18 7.81 -16.37
N ARG A 4 11.03 6.80 -16.51
CA ARG A 4 10.67 5.35 -16.55
C ARG A 4 10.14 4.85 -15.18
N LYS A 5 9.43 5.69 -14.44
CA LYS A 5 8.98 5.45 -13.06
C LYS A 5 7.50 5.05 -13.08
N SER A 6 7.18 3.96 -12.39
CA SER A 6 5.81 3.48 -12.23
C SER A 6 4.96 4.46 -11.42
N LEU A 7 3.65 4.40 -11.61
CA LEU A 7 2.67 5.02 -10.73
C LEU A 7 2.25 3.99 -9.70
N SER A 8 2.23 4.37 -8.43
CA SER A 8 1.61 3.59 -7.37
C SER A 8 0.29 4.22 -7.00
N GLY A 9 -0.76 3.41 -6.91
CA GLY A 9 -2.07 3.80 -6.43
C GLY A 9 -2.49 2.92 -5.25
N PHE A 10 -3.30 3.45 -4.36
CA PHE A 10 -4.01 2.66 -3.36
C PHE A 10 -5.38 3.26 -3.06
N VAL A 11 -6.25 2.42 -2.50
CA VAL A 11 -7.50 2.79 -1.85
C VAL A 11 -7.57 2.06 -0.51
N VAL A 12 -7.99 2.79 0.54
CA VAL A 12 -8.21 2.26 1.88
C VAL A 12 -9.70 2.25 2.14
N LEU A 13 -10.23 1.10 2.55
CA LEU A 13 -11.63 0.92 2.92
C LEU A 13 -11.75 0.73 4.42
N LEU A 14 -12.76 1.35 5.02
CA LEU A 14 -13.25 1.01 6.36
C LEU A 14 -14.59 0.28 6.18
N GLY A 15 -14.59 -1.04 6.37
CA GLY A 15 -15.68 -1.88 5.88
C GLY A 15 -15.79 -1.77 4.35
N ASN A 16 -16.95 -1.34 3.85
CA ASN A 16 -17.18 -1.12 2.40
C ASN A 16 -17.03 0.35 1.97
N SER A 17 -16.62 1.23 2.88
CA SER A 17 -16.56 2.68 2.63
C SER A 17 -15.13 3.13 2.33
N PRO A 18 -14.85 3.80 1.19
CA PRO A 18 -13.54 4.35 0.92
C PRO A 18 -13.25 5.56 1.80
N ILE A 19 -12.14 5.51 2.54
CA ILE A 19 -11.74 6.58 3.48
C ILE A 19 -10.47 7.32 3.05
N ALA A 20 -9.62 6.70 2.23
CA ALA A 20 -8.42 7.34 1.69
C ALA A 20 -8.03 6.71 0.35
N TRP A 21 -7.54 7.53 -0.58
CA TRP A 21 -6.97 7.06 -1.84
C TRP A 21 -5.91 8.04 -2.31
N LYS A 22 -4.94 7.53 -3.04
CA LYS A 22 -3.87 8.36 -3.59
C LYS A 22 -3.20 7.65 -4.74
N THR A 23 -2.83 8.44 -5.75
CA THR A 23 -1.92 8.01 -6.80
C THR A 23 -0.67 8.86 -6.74
N LYS A 24 0.51 8.22 -6.74
CA LYS A 24 1.80 8.90 -6.65
C LYS A 24 2.79 8.22 -7.60
N LYS A 25 3.57 9.03 -8.32
CA LYS A 25 4.71 8.52 -9.07
C LYS A 25 5.81 8.05 -8.12
N GLN A 26 6.33 6.85 -8.34
CA GLN A 26 7.43 6.31 -7.55
C GLN A 26 8.66 7.22 -7.66
N GLN A 27 9.44 7.33 -6.59
CA GLN A 27 10.66 8.13 -6.60
C GLN A 27 11.80 7.42 -7.35
N THR A 28 11.85 6.10 -7.25
CA THR A 28 12.86 5.25 -7.88
C THR A 28 12.27 4.55 -9.10
N VAL A 29 13.12 4.26 -10.09
CA VAL A 29 12.75 3.41 -11.24
C VAL A 29 12.72 1.96 -10.77
N SER A 30 11.66 1.23 -11.14
CA SER A 30 11.55 -0.22 -10.89
C SER A 30 12.01 -0.97 -12.13
N ARG A 31 12.74 -2.06 -11.92
CA ARG A 31 13.31 -2.92 -12.98
C ARG A 31 12.36 -4.05 -13.37
N SER A 32 11.33 -4.31 -12.57
CA SER A 32 10.22 -5.22 -12.86
C SER A 32 8.89 -4.66 -12.36
N SER A 33 7.78 -5.22 -12.85
CA SER A 33 6.44 -4.93 -12.32
C SER A 33 6.31 -5.41 -10.86
N ALA A 34 6.82 -6.59 -10.54
CA ALA A 34 6.81 -7.14 -9.18
C ALA A 34 7.50 -6.21 -8.17
N GLU A 35 8.66 -5.64 -8.53
CA GLU A 35 9.36 -4.65 -7.70
C GLU A 35 8.54 -3.35 -7.55
N ALA A 36 7.89 -2.91 -8.63
CA ALA A 36 7.03 -1.73 -8.57
C ALA A 36 5.84 -1.95 -7.63
N GLU A 37 5.19 -3.11 -7.71
CA GLU A 37 4.05 -3.45 -6.85
C GLU A 37 4.48 -3.68 -5.40
N TYR A 38 5.60 -4.36 -5.15
CA TYR A 38 6.16 -4.50 -3.81
C TYR A 38 6.45 -3.14 -3.16
N ARG A 39 7.00 -2.19 -3.92
CA ARG A 39 7.17 -0.80 -3.47
C ARG A 39 5.82 -0.11 -3.21
N ALA A 40 4.82 -0.33 -4.06
CA ALA A 40 3.48 0.21 -3.88
C ALA A 40 2.84 -0.29 -2.58
N MET A 41 2.98 -1.59 -2.27
CA MET A 41 2.56 -2.18 -1.01
C MET A 41 3.25 -1.51 0.18
N GLY A 42 4.57 -1.34 0.13
CA GLY A 42 5.33 -0.66 1.19
C GLY A 42 4.86 0.78 1.46
N PHE A 43 4.59 1.56 0.41
CA PHE A 43 4.00 2.90 0.55
C PHE A 43 2.60 2.84 1.18
N THR A 44 1.78 1.88 0.75
CA THR A 44 0.41 1.70 1.25
C THR A 44 0.39 1.34 2.74
N VAL A 45 1.28 0.45 3.19
CA VAL A 45 1.42 0.09 4.61
C VAL A 45 1.74 1.30 5.47
N LYS A 46 2.59 2.22 4.99
CA LYS A 46 2.88 3.48 5.71
C LYS A 46 1.62 4.32 5.91
N GLU A 47 0.82 4.46 4.86
CA GLU A 47 -0.44 5.22 4.91
C GLU A 47 -1.48 4.49 5.78
N LEU A 48 -1.54 3.16 5.77
CA LEU A 48 -2.40 2.37 6.65
C LEU A 48 -2.05 2.57 8.14
N LYS A 49 -0.76 2.58 8.50
CA LYS A 49 -0.31 2.88 9.86
C LYS A 49 -0.75 4.28 10.31
N TRP A 50 -0.65 5.27 9.42
CA TRP A 50 -1.14 6.62 9.70
C TRP A 50 -2.66 6.67 9.88
N ASN A 51 -3.42 6.01 9.00
CA ASN A 51 -4.88 5.92 9.12
C ASN A 51 -5.31 5.23 10.42
N ARG A 52 -4.63 4.15 10.83
CA ARG A 52 -4.91 3.48 12.11
C ARG A 52 -4.70 4.40 13.30
N ALA A 53 -3.61 5.16 13.32
CA ALA A 53 -3.35 6.15 14.36
C ALA A 53 -4.42 7.25 14.36
N LEU A 54 -4.81 7.75 13.19
CA LEU A 54 -5.86 8.75 13.04
C LEU A 54 -7.22 8.26 13.57
N LEU A 55 -7.62 7.03 13.22
CA LEU A 55 -8.84 6.40 13.72
C LEU A 55 -8.81 6.26 15.24
N SER A 56 -7.66 5.90 15.81
CA SER A 56 -7.47 5.85 17.26
C SER A 56 -7.69 7.21 17.94
N CYS A 57 -7.28 8.32 17.31
CA CYS A 57 -7.56 9.66 17.83
C CYS A 57 -9.06 9.99 17.85
N PHE A 58 -9.86 9.37 16.98
CA PHE A 58 -11.32 9.47 16.96
C PHE A 58 -12.02 8.46 17.87
N GLY A 59 -11.28 7.69 18.67
CA GLY A 59 -11.83 6.65 19.55
C GLY A 59 -12.20 5.35 18.84
N ILE A 60 -11.83 5.19 17.56
CA ILE A 60 -12.06 3.96 16.80
C ILE A 60 -10.81 3.08 16.95
N GLN A 61 -10.92 2.02 17.75
CA GLN A 61 -9.86 1.04 17.91
C GLN A 61 -9.99 -0.07 16.85
N HIS A 62 -8.88 -0.37 16.19
CA HIS A 62 -8.73 -1.50 15.30
C HIS A 62 -7.54 -2.31 15.80
N GLU A 63 -7.79 -3.44 16.47
CA GLU A 63 -6.73 -4.28 17.06
C GLU A 63 -6.21 -5.30 16.06
N ASP A 64 -7.11 -5.80 15.20
CA ASP A 64 -6.81 -6.81 14.19
C ASP A 64 -5.77 -6.36 13.15
N PRO A 65 -5.12 -7.31 12.47
CA PRO A 65 -4.30 -7.03 11.31
C PRO A 65 -5.12 -6.39 10.18
N ILE A 66 -4.58 -5.32 9.58
CA ILE A 66 -5.18 -4.69 8.39
C ILE A 66 -4.87 -5.57 7.17
N VAL A 67 -5.90 -6.01 6.47
CA VAL A 67 -5.76 -6.77 5.23
C VAL A 67 -5.34 -5.85 4.09
N LEU A 68 -4.25 -6.20 3.41
CA LEU A 68 -3.74 -5.51 2.23
C LEU A 68 -3.90 -6.41 1.00
N PHE A 69 -4.57 -5.90 -0.04
CA PHE A 69 -4.71 -6.59 -1.32
C PHE A 69 -3.70 -6.04 -2.32
N CYS A 70 -3.10 -6.93 -3.11
CA CYS A 70 -2.25 -6.62 -4.25
C CYS A 70 -2.61 -7.58 -5.39
N ASP A 71 -2.61 -7.09 -6.62
CA ASP A 71 -2.91 -7.87 -7.83
C ASP A 71 -1.69 -8.68 -8.32
N SER A 72 -0.49 -8.38 -7.82
CA SER A 72 0.75 -9.06 -8.19
C SER A 72 1.09 -10.19 -7.24
N GLN A 73 0.84 -11.43 -7.69
CA GLN A 73 1.26 -12.64 -6.98
C GLN A 73 2.78 -12.68 -6.71
N ALA A 74 3.60 -12.18 -7.63
CA ALA A 74 5.05 -12.15 -7.44
C ALA A 74 5.45 -11.19 -6.30
N ALA A 75 4.78 -10.04 -6.18
CA ALA A 75 5.02 -9.10 -5.08
C ALA A 75 4.56 -9.67 -3.74
N LEU A 76 3.42 -10.38 -3.73
CA LEU A 76 2.91 -11.08 -2.53
C LEU A 76 3.92 -12.13 -2.04
N HIS A 77 4.43 -13.00 -2.92
CA HIS A 77 5.44 -13.99 -2.53
C HIS A 77 6.74 -13.35 -2.01
N ILE A 78 7.17 -12.21 -2.57
CA ILE A 78 8.33 -11.47 -2.06
C ILE A 78 8.05 -10.93 -0.65
N ALA A 79 6.83 -10.46 -0.39
CA ALA A 79 6.45 -9.89 0.91
C ALA A 79 6.28 -10.96 2.01
N GLU A 80 5.86 -12.17 1.64
CA GLU A 80 5.67 -13.28 2.57
C GLU A 80 6.96 -14.00 2.95
N ASN A 81 8.04 -13.82 2.19
CA ASN A 81 9.30 -14.51 2.44
C ASN A 81 10.09 -13.81 3.57
N PRO A 82 10.24 -14.42 4.76
CA PRO A 82 11.11 -13.88 5.79
C PRO A 82 12.56 -14.13 5.38
N VAL A 83 13.24 -13.09 4.90
CA VAL A 83 14.71 -13.09 4.78
C VAL A 83 15.38 -13.15 6.15
#